data_AF-W4RLB5-F1
#
_entry.id   AF-W4RLB5-F1
#
_cell.length_a   1.000
_cell.length_b   1.000
_cell.length_c   1.000
_cell.angle_alpha   90.00
_cell.angle_beta   90.00
_cell.angle_gamma   90.00
#
_symmetry.space_group_name_H-M   'P 1'
#
loop_
_entity.id
_entity.type
_entity.pdbx_description
1 polymer ?
#
loop_
_entity_poly.entity_id
_entity_poly.type
_entity_poly.pdbx_seq_one_letter_code
_entity_poly.pdbx_strand_id
1 'polypeptide(L)'
;MASDTIPIRQGEELDTSAIENYLREQLPNLPEESLTIEQFSFGKSNLTYQLKMGEWEAVLRRPPLGPVAPKAHDMEREYKILKEISLISRCSETIFVCR
;
A
#
# COMPACT_ATOMS: atom_id res chain seq x y z
N MET A 1 -6.41 -6.55 -21.94
CA MET A 1 -6.55 -6.53 -20.48
C MET A 1 -6.24 -5.10 -20.06
N ALA A 2 -7.23 -4.32 -19.65
CA ALA A 2 -6.94 -2.99 -19.13
C ALA A 2 -6.21 -3.16 -17.80
N SER A 3 -5.06 -2.51 -17.62
CA SER A 3 -4.44 -2.47 -16.30
C SER A 3 -5.40 -1.77 -15.35
N ASP A 4 -5.67 -2.34 -14.19
CA ASP A 4 -6.52 -1.73 -13.15
C ASP A 4 -5.84 -0.51 -12.49
N THR A 5 -4.53 -0.38 -12.75
CA THR A 5 -3.67 0.70 -12.31
C THR A 5 -3.57 1.83 -13.33
N ILE A 6 -3.31 3.02 -12.81
CA ILE A 6 -3.08 4.27 -13.53
C ILE A 6 -1.80 4.93 -13.00
N PRO A 7 -1.19 5.85 -13.76
CA PRO A 7 -0.18 6.75 -13.22
C PRO A 7 -0.72 7.47 -11.97
N ILE A 8 0.16 7.73 -11.01
CA ILE A 8 -0.20 8.42 -9.78
C ILE A 8 -0.82 9.78 -10.10
N ARG A 9 -1.99 10.07 -9.52
CA ARG A 9 -2.67 11.34 -9.71
C ARG A 9 -1.84 12.49 -9.12
N GLN A 10 -1.92 13.64 -9.77
CA GLN A 10 -1.21 14.84 -9.34
C GLN A 10 -1.62 15.25 -7.92
N GLY A 11 -0.64 15.50 -7.06
CA GLY A 11 -0.82 15.83 -5.66
C GLY A 11 -0.94 14.62 -4.73
N GLU A 12 -1.00 13.39 -5.27
CA GLU A 12 -1.07 12.14 -4.52
C GLU A 12 0.24 11.33 -4.62
N GLU A 13 1.34 12.01 -4.93
CA GLU A 13 2.67 11.42 -5.11
C GLU A 13 3.22 10.83 -3.79
N LEU A 14 4.04 9.80 -3.96
CA LEU A 14 4.76 9.14 -2.88
C LEU A 14 6.26 9.30 -3.10
N ASP A 15 7.01 9.41 -2.01
CA ASP A 15 8.47 9.36 -2.06
C ASP A 15 8.91 7.91 -2.25
N THR A 16 9.11 7.52 -3.52
CA THR A 16 9.51 6.18 -3.91
C THR A 16 10.80 5.74 -3.23
N SER A 17 11.78 6.63 -3.12
CA SER A 17 13.09 6.32 -2.51
C SER A 17 12.96 6.07 -1.01
N ALA A 18 12.16 6.89 -0.31
CA ALA A 18 11.90 6.68 1.11
C ALA A 18 11.15 5.37 1.37
N ILE A 19 10.16 5.04 0.53
CA ILE A 19 9.42 3.78 0.62
C ILE A 19 10.34 2.59 0.33
N GLU A 20 11.15 2.66 -0.72
CA GLU A 20 12.07 1.58 -1.09
C GLU A 20 13.06 1.29 0.05
N ASN A 21 13.69 2.33 0.61
CA ASN A 21 14.62 2.18 1.73
C ASN A 21 13.92 1.54 2.94
N TYR A 22 12.73 2.03 3.30
CA TYR A 22 11.97 1.48 4.42
C TYR A 22 11.60 0.00 4.18
N LEU A 23 11.17 -0.35 2.97
CA LEU A 23 10.84 -1.72 2.61
C LEU A 23 12.07 -2.63 2.72
N ARG A 24 13.23 -2.21 2.20
CA ARG A 24 14.49 -2.98 2.29
C ARG A 24 14.96 -3.16 3.74
N GLU A 25 14.76 -2.17 4.61
CA GLU A 25 15.08 -2.29 6.05
C GLU A 25 14.18 -3.30 6.77
N GLN A 26 12.89 -3.35 6.43
CA GLN A 26 11.92 -4.17 7.15
C GLN A 26 11.73 -5.58 6.55
N LEU A 27 12.02 -5.76 5.26
CA LEU A 27 11.85 -7.02 4.53
C LEU A 27 13.20 -7.50 3.99
N PRO A 28 13.90 -8.39 4.71
CA PRO A 28 15.27 -8.80 4.36
C PRO A 28 15.37 -9.63 3.06
N ASN A 29 14.25 -10.08 2.50
CA ASN A 29 14.20 -10.95 1.31
C ASN A 29 13.55 -10.23 0.10
N LEU A 30 13.62 -8.90 0.03
CA LEU A 30 13.14 -8.18 -1.14
C LEU A 30 14.08 -8.35 -2.34
N PRO A 31 13.53 -8.42 -3.56
CA PRO A 31 14.33 -8.42 -4.78
C PRO A 31 15.20 -7.15 -4.93
N GLU A 32 16.31 -7.23 -5.67
CA GLU A 32 17.24 -6.10 -5.86
C GLU A 32 16.72 -5.06 -6.85
N GLU A 33 15.69 -5.40 -7.63
CA GLU A 33 15.05 -4.53 -8.62
C GLU A 33 14.52 -3.23 -7.99
N SER A 34 14.46 -2.17 -8.80
CA SER A 34 13.93 -0.87 -8.38
C SER A 34 12.43 -0.94 -8.09
N LEU A 35 11.98 -0.21 -7.07
CA LEU A 35 10.56 -0.10 -6.74
C LEU A 35 9.81 0.70 -7.81
N THR A 36 8.77 0.09 -8.38
CA THR A 36 7.77 0.77 -9.20
C THR A 36 6.47 0.94 -8.43
N ILE A 37 5.88 2.13 -8.52
CA ILE A 37 4.63 2.47 -7.83
C ILE A 37 3.61 2.94 -8.87
N GLU A 38 2.45 2.29 -8.88
CA GLU A 38 1.28 2.72 -9.65
C GLU A 38 0.08 2.87 -8.74
N GLN A 39 -0.92 3.65 -9.16
CA GLN A 39 -2.11 3.90 -8.36
C GLN A 39 -3.30 3.10 -8.90
N PHE A 40 -4.14 2.52 -8.03
CA PHE A 40 -5.38 1.92 -8.51
C PHE A 40 -6.37 2.99 -8.95
N SER A 41 -7.02 2.74 -10.09
CA SER A 41 -8.04 3.64 -10.65
C SER A 41 -9.29 3.75 -9.78
N PHE A 42 -9.58 2.71 -8.98
CA PHE A 42 -10.74 2.59 -8.11
C PHE A 42 -10.37 2.77 -6.62
N GLY A 43 -11.38 3.16 -5.82
CA GLY A 43 -11.24 3.41 -4.38
C GLY A 43 -11.40 4.90 -4.06
N LYS A 44 -12.58 5.28 -3.55
CA LYS A 44 -12.86 6.67 -3.14
C LYS A 44 -12.48 6.96 -1.69
N SER A 45 -12.36 5.92 -0.86
CA SER A 45 -12.15 6.06 0.57
C SER A 45 -10.67 6.12 0.94
N ASN A 46 -9.84 5.19 0.44
CA ASN A 46 -8.40 5.18 0.69
C ASN A 46 -7.66 5.22 -0.65
N LEU A 47 -6.57 5.99 -0.68
CA LEU A 47 -5.60 5.94 -1.76
C LEU A 47 -4.93 4.56 -1.72
N THR A 48 -4.97 3.86 -2.85
CA THR A 48 -4.45 2.50 -2.96
C THR A 48 -3.42 2.47 -4.09
N TYR A 49 -2.24 1.92 -3.80
CA TYR A 49 -1.12 1.86 -4.72
C TYR A 49 -0.64 0.42 -4.86
N GLN A 50 -0.23 0.03 -6.07
CA GLN A 50 0.52 -1.18 -6.31
C GLN A 50 2.00 -0.87 -6.16
N LEU A 51 2.68 -1.65 -5.34
CA LEU A 51 4.13 -1.67 -5.20
C LEU A 51 4.65 -2.92 -5.91
N LYS A 52 5.67 -2.77 -6.74
CA LYS A 52 6.27 -3.89 -7.47
C LYS A 52 7.79 -3.78 -7.51
N MET A 53 8.47 -4.90 -7.25
CA MET A 53 9.92 -5.08 -7.32
C MET A 53 10.20 -6.47 -7.88
N GLY A 54 10.54 -6.57 -9.18
CA GLY A 54 10.68 -7.86 -9.85
C GLY A 54 9.37 -8.67 -9.78
N GLU A 55 9.44 -9.89 -9.21
CA GLU A 55 8.29 -10.77 -8.98
C GLU A 55 7.53 -10.47 -7.67
N TRP A 56 8.07 -9.58 -6.82
CA TRP A 56 7.42 -9.19 -5.58
C TRP A 56 6.38 -8.10 -5.84
N GLU A 57 5.18 -8.30 -5.31
CA GLU A 57 4.07 -7.35 -5.40
C GLU A 57 3.41 -7.14 -4.05
N ALA A 58 3.05 -5.90 -3.75
CA ALA A 58 2.29 -5.54 -2.56
C ALA A 58 1.30 -4.41 -2.85
N VAL A 59 0.33 -4.25 -1.95
CA VAL A 59 -0.64 -3.15 -2.00
C VAL A 59 -0.41 -2.22 -0.82
N LEU A 60 -0.14 -0.96 -1.11
CA LEU A 60 -0.08 0.11 -0.11
C LEU A 60 -1.44 0.81 -0.04
N ARG A 61 -1.97 0.97 1.17
CA ARG A 61 -3.22 1.70 1.42
C ARG A 61 -2.94 2.88 2.34
N ARG A 62 -3.43 4.05 1.98
CA ARG A 62 -3.24 5.30 2.73
C ARG A 62 -4.57 6.07 2.79
N PRO A 63 -4.85 6.79 3.90
CA PRO A 63 -5.92 7.77 3.94
C PRO A 63 -5.76 8.85 2.85
N PRO A 64 -6.86 9.52 2.43
CA PRO A 64 -6.78 10.61 1.47
C PRO A 64 -6.00 11.79 2.06
N LEU A 65 -5.40 12.60 1.18
CA LEU A 65 -4.69 13.81 1.57
C LEU A 65 -5.70 14.92 1.93
N GLY A 66 -5.45 15.63 3.02
CA GLY A 66 -6.31 16.73 3.48
C GLY A 66 -6.97 16.46 4.84
N PRO A 67 -7.93 17.30 5.26
CA PRO A 67 -8.60 17.14 6.55
C PRO A 67 -9.45 15.87 6.56
N VAL A 68 -8.91 14.83 7.18
CA VAL A 68 -9.61 13.58 7.43
C VAL A 68 -10.46 13.75 8.70
N ALA A 69 -11.74 13.38 8.63
CA ALA A 69 -12.61 13.45 9.80
C ALA A 69 -12.04 12.57 10.95
N PRO A 70 -12.09 13.02 12.22
CA PRO A 70 -11.60 12.24 13.34
C PRO A 70 -12.24 10.84 13.34
N LYS A 71 -11.43 9.77 13.37
CA LYS A 71 -11.81 8.34 13.31
C LYS A 71 -12.23 7.79 11.94
N ALA A 72 -12.34 8.62 10.90
CA ALA A 72 -12.45 8.09 9.55
C ALA A 72 -11.06 7.59 9.10
N HIS A 73 -10.99 6.44 8.43
CA HIS A 73 -9.75 5.85 7.90
C HIS A 73 -8.73 5.42 8.97
N ASP A 74 -9.21 4.78 10.04
CA ASP A 74 -8.35 4.15 11.06
C ASP A 74 -7.64 2.91 10.48
N MET A 75 -6.47 3.15 9.87
CA MET A 75 -5.64 2.12 9.27
C MET A 75 -5.11 1.11 10.29
N GLU A 76 -4.95 1.49 11.57
CA GLU A 76 -4.55 0.56 12.63
C GLU A 76 -5.66 -0.46 12.91
N ARG A 77 -6.91 0.00 12.96
CA ARG A 77 -8.07 -0.89 13.08
C ARG A 77 -8.21 -1.79 11.86
N GLU A 78 -8.07 -1.25 10.64
CA GLU A 78 -8.12 -2.05 9.41
C GLU A 78 -7.05 -3.16 9.43
N TYR A 79 -5.81 -2.84 9.77
CA TYR A 79 -4.72 -3.83 9.87
C TYR A 79 -4.97 -4.91 10.90
N LYS A 80 -5.44 -4.55 12.10
CA LYS A 80 -5.76 -5.55 13.13
C LYS A 80 -6.79 -6.55 12.61
N ILE A 81 -7.85 -6.06 11.97
CA ILE A 81 -8.89 -6.93 11.39
C ILE A 81 -8.32 -7.80 10.26
N LEU A 82 -7.58 -7.20 9.32
CA LEU A 82 -7.02 -7.92 8.17
C LEU A 82 -6.00 -8.98 8.59
N LYS A 83 -5.16 -8.68 9.59
CA LYS A 83 -4.19 -9.62 10.16
C LYS A 83 -4.88 -10.83 10.80
N GLU A 84 -5.96 -10.61 11.55
CA GLU A 84 -6.71 -11.71 12.16
C GLU A 84 -7.45 -12.55 11.10
N ILE A 85 -8.03 -11.90 10.07
CA ILE A 85 -8.73 -12.61 8.98
C ILE A 85 -7.76 -13.41 8.11
N SER A 86 -6.56 -12.89 7.82
CA SER A 86 -5.56 -13.59 6.98
C SER A 86 -5.08 -14.91 7.58
N LEU A 87 -5.26 -15.12 8.89
CA LEU A 87 -4.93 -16.39 9.55
C LEU A 87 -5.96 -17.49 9.30
N ILE A 88 -7.19 -17.13 8.89
CA ILE A 88 -8.33 -18.04 8.82
C ILE A 88 -8.82 -18.23 7.38
N SER A 89 -8.58 -17.26 6.49
CA SER A 89 -8.97 -17.30 5.07
C SER A 89 -7.76 -17.04 4.15
N ARG A 90 -7.86 -17.44 2.86
CA ARG A 90 -6.88 -17.09 1.81
C ARG A 90 -6.99 -15.59 1.46
N CYS A 91 -6.70 -14.72 2.43
CA CYS A 91 -6.51 -13.30 2.22
C CYS A 91 -5.01 -12.99 2.16
N SER A 92 -4.65 -11.93 1.42
CA SER A 92 -3.27 -11.46 1.33
C SER A 92 -2.71 -11.14 2.71
N GLU A 93 -1.45 -11.51 2.94
CA GLU A 93 -0.76 -11.22 4.19
C GLU A 93 -0.63 -9.71 4.39
N THR A 94 -0.99 -9.21 5.58
CA THR A 94 -0.89 -7.79 5.89
C THR A 94 0.45 -7.50 6.53
N ILE A 95 1.27 -6.70 5.85
CA ILE A 95 2.68 -6.56 6.20
C ILE A 95 2.91 -5.41 7.21
N PHE A 96 2.42 -4.19 6.95
CA PHE A 96 2.70 -3.01 7.79
C PHE A 96 1.52 -2.03 7.95
N VAL A 97 1.57 -1.22 9.02
CA VAL A 97 0.80 0.03 9.19
C VAL A 97 1.74 1.14 9.60
N CYS A 98 1.65 2.27 8.90
CA CYS A 98 2.29 3.51 9.32
C CYS A 98 1.45 4.17 10.41
N ARG A 99 2.09 4.58 11.52
CA ARG A 99 1.47 5.28 12.65
C ARG A 99 1.68 6.78 12.55
#